data_AF-A0A951AJB2-F1
#
_entry.id   AF-A0A951AJB2-F1
#
_cell.length_a   1.000
_cell.length_b   1.000
_cell.length_c   1.000
_cell.angle_alpha   90.00
_cell.angle_beta   90.00
_cell.angle_gamma   90.00
#
_symmetry.space_group_name_H-M   'P 1'
#
loop_
_entity.id
_entity.type
_entity.pdbx_description
1 polymer ?
#
loop_
_entity_poly.entity_id
_entity_poly.type
_entity_poly.pdbx_seq_one_letter_code
_entity_poly.pdbx_strand_id
1 'polypeptide(L)' 'MTHYFSVFGWANRPEFRFLDLFIPWIFAVAVFGFLAAWLIMAVLERTGLSRHIWHLPLFFLALVILLSSIIGFVCFP' A
#
# COMPACT_ATOMS: atom_id res chain seq x y z
N MET A 1 5.89 19.40 -15.81
CA MET A 1 5.75 17.95 -16.02
C MET A 1 7.09 17.25 -15.75
N THR A 2 7.74 17.57 -14.62
CA THR A 2 9.17 17.26 -14.40
C THR A 2 9.47 16.83 -12.95
N HIS A 3 8.49 16.92 -12.06
CA HIS A 3 8.63 16.58 -10.63
C HIS A 3 8.29 15.14 -10.28
N TYR A 4 7.64 14.38 -11.17
CA TYR A 4 7.28 12.99 -10.89
C TYR A 4 8.49 12.05 -11.03
N PHE A 5 9.42 12.35 -11.93
CA PHE A 5 10.58 11.48 -12.20
C PHE A 5 11.56 11.37 -11.02
N SER A 6 11.61 12.35 -10.10
CA SER A 6 12.56 12.31 -8.99
C SER A 6 12.17 11.34 -7.88
N VAL A 7 10.87 11.11 -7.63
CA VAL A 7 10.41 10.15 -6.60
C VAL A 7 10.77 8.72 -7.01
N PHE A 8 10.66 8.41 -8.30
CA PHE A 8 10.99 7.11 -8.88
C PHE A 8 12.48 6.76 -8.80
N GLY A 9 13.36 7.75 -8.96
CA GLY A 9 14.82 7.53 -8.85
C GLY A 9 15.28 7.14 -7.45
N TRP A 10 14.58 7.57 -6.40
CA TRP A 10 14.82 7.15 -5.01
C TRP A 10 14.21 5.79 -4.69
N ALA A 11 13.06 5.46 -5.30
CA ALA A 11 12.41 4.16 -5.14
C ALA A 11 13.23 3.02 -5.76
N ASN A 12 13.97 3.26 -6.86
CA ASN A 12 14.77 2.25 -7.56
C ASN A 12 15.96 1.67 -6.76
N ARG A 13 16.15 2.06 -5.50
CA ARG A 13 17.12 1.43 -4.60
C ARG A 13 16.38 0.43 -3.70
N PRO A 14 16.79 -0.85 -3.65
CA PRO A 14 16.16 -1.84 -2.78
C PRO A 14 16.36 -1.54 -1.28
N GLU A 15 17.18 -0.53 -0.96
CA GLU A 15 17.73 -0.25 0.35
C GLU A 15 17.43 1.18 0.82
N PHE A 16 16.57 1.29 1.82
CA PHE A 16 16.43 2.51 2.62
C PHE A 16 17.22 2.32 3.91
N ARG A 17 18.32 3.06 4.07
CA ARG A 17 19.16 3.01 5.26
C ARG A 17 18.72 4.10 6.24
N PHE A 18 18.04 3.71 7.31
CA PHE A 18 17.49 4.63 8.31
C PHE A 18 18.11 4.32 9.67
N LEU A 19 18.91 5.23 10.24
CA LEU A 19 19.59 5.03 11.54
C LEU A 19 20.35 3.68 11.64
N ASP A 20 21.08 3.32 10.59
CA ASP A 20 21.77 2.02 10.42
C ASP A 20 20.88 0.77 10.31
N LEU A 21 19.55 0.93 10.36
CA LEU A 21 18.60 -0.15 10.10
C LEU A 21 18.27 -0.23 8.61
N PHE A 22 18.42 -1.41 8.04
CA PHE A 22 18.13 -1.69 6.64
C PHE A 22 16.64 -2.01 6.48
N ILE A 23 15.87 -1.06 5.96
CA ILE A 23 14.45 -1.26 5.73
C ILE A 23 14.26 -1.58 4.24
N PRO A 24 13.80 -2.80 3.90
CA PRO A 24 13.56 -3.15 2.52
C PRO A 24 12.34 -2.36 2.01
N TRP A 25 12.42 -1.85 0.78
CA TRP A 25 11.37 -1.01 0.21
C TRP A 25 9.99 -1.70 0.17
N ILE A 26 9.97 -3.04 0.07
CA ILE A 26 8.74 -3.85 0.16
C ILE A 26 7.96 -3.59 1.45
N PHE A 27 8.64 -3.27 2.55
CA PHE A 27 7.99 -2.95 3.82
C PHE A 27 7.22 -1.63 3.72
N ALA A 28 7.80 -0.62 3.09
CA ALA A 28 7.11 0.65 2.85
C ALA A 28 5.86 0.42 1.97
N VAL A 29 5.99 -0.32 0.88
CA VAL A 29 4.87 -0.67 -0.01
C VAL A 29 3.75 -1.39 0.75
N ALA A 30 4.11 -2.37 1.59
CA ALA A 30 3.15 -3.12 2.40
C ALA A 30 2.43 -2.23 3.44
N VAL A 31 3.17 -1.33 4.11
CA VAL A 31 2.59 -0.38 5.07
C VAL A 31 1.63 0.58 4.37
N PHE A 32 2.00 1.14 3.22
CA PHE A 32 1.12 2.00 2.44
C PHE A 32 -0.12 1.27 1.91
N GLY A 33 0.05 0.04 1.41
CA GLY A 33 -1.07 -0.79 0.98
C GLY A 33 -2.02 -1.14 2.12
N PHE A 34 -1.48 -1.43 3.31
CA PHE A 34 -2.26 -1.66 4.53
C PHE A 34 -3.02 -0.41 4.98
N LEU A 35 -2.36 0.76 5.04
CA LEU A 35 -3.02 2.02 5.41
C LEU A 35 -4.16 2.37 4.45
N ALA A 36 -3.94 2.19 3.14
CA ALA A 36 -4.96 2.44 2.12
C ALA A 36 -6.14 1.47 2.27
N ALA A 37 -5.87 0.19 2.47
CA ALA A 37 -6.90 -0.82 2.69
C ALA A 37 -7.71 -0.53 3.96
N TRP A 38 -7.03 -0.10 5.02
CA TRP A 38 -7.67 0.27 6.28
C TRP A 38 -8.59 1.48 6.11
N LEU A 39 -8.15 2.51 5.38
CA LEU A 39 -8.96 3.68 5.11
C LEU A 39 -10.21 3.33 4.30
N ILE A 40 -10.08 2.50 3.27
CA ILE A 40 -11.22 2.01 2.48
C ILE A 40 -12.16 1.20 3.38
N MET A 41 -11.62 0.32 4.22
CA MET A 41 -12.42 -0.50 5.13
C MET A 41 -13.19 0.36 6.13
N ALA A 42 -12.56 1.39 6.69
CA ALA A 42 -13.20 2.33 7.62
C ALA A 42 -14.34 3.12 6.94
N VAL A 43 -14.17 3.51 5.67
CA VAL A 43 -15.25 4.14 4.89
C VAL A 43 -16.38 3.15 4.63
N LEU A 44 -16.06 1.90 4.31
CA LEU A 44 -17.02 0.86 3.98
C LEU A 44 -17.85 0.43 5.21
N GLU A 45 -17.21 0.43 6.37
CA GLU A 45 -17.85 0.19 7.66
C GLU A 45 -18.80 1.35 8.02
N ARG A 46 -18.35 2.60 7.84
CA ARG A 46 -19.21 3.78 8.09
C ARG A 46 -20.40 3.89 7.16
N THR A 47 -20.28 3.41 5.92
CA THR A 47 -21.38 3.41 4.95
C THR A 47 -22.34 2.23 5.12
N GLY A 48 -22.05 1.28 6.03
CA GLY A 48 -22.87 0.09 6.26
C GLY A 48 -22.87 -0.91 5.10
N LEU A 49 -22.04 -0.69 4.07
CA LEU A 49 -21.84 -1.64 2.97
C LEU A 49 -21.10 -2.89 3.42
N SER A 50 -20.43 -2.86 4.59
CA SER A 50 -19.83 -4.03 5.24
C SER A 50 -20.83 -5.19 5.41
N ARG A 51 -22.14 -4.89 5.51
CA ARG A 51 -23.21 -5.90 5.59
C ARG A 51 -23.35 -6.78 4.34
N HIS A 52 -22.91 -6.30 3.18
CA HIS A 52 -22.99 -7.05 1.92
C HIS A 52 -21.78 -7.96 1.68
N ILE A 53 -20.78 -7.91 2.56
CA ILE A 53 -19.54 -8.63 2.41
C ILE A 53 -19.60 -9.88 3.29
N TRP A 54 -19.60 -11.05 2.66
CA TRP A 54 -19.72 -12.33 3.37
C TRP A 54 -18.58 -12.54 4.39
N HIS A 55 -17.35 -12.19 4.02
CA HIS A 55 -16.17 -12.34 4.88
C HIS A 55 -15.34 -11.04 4.91
N LEU A 56 -15.63 -10.16 5.89
CA LEU A 56 -14.86 -8.94 6.14
C LEU A 56 -13.32 -9.15 6.15
N PRO A 57 -12.76 -10.14 6.88
CA PRO A 57 -11.30 -10.29 6.93
C PRO A 57 -10.68 -10.73 5.60
N LEU A 58 -11.36 -11.56 4.80
CA LEU A 58 -10.86 -11.95 3.48
C LEU A 58 -10.88 -10.78 2.50
N PHE A 59 -11.94 -9.96 2.55
CA PHE A 59 -12.05 -8.77 1.73
C PHE A 59 -10.96 -7.75 2.07
N PHE A 60 -10.70 -7.55 3.36
CA PHE A 60 -9.60 -6.70 3.81
C PHE A 60 -8.24 -7.19 3.32
N LEU A 61 -7.96 -8.50 3.46
CA LEU A 61 -6.72 -9.09 2.97
C LEU A 61 -6.56 -8.90 1.46
N ALA A 62 -7.62 -9.12 0.69
CA ALA A 62 -7.62 -8.90 -0.76
C ALA A 62 -7.34 -7.43 -1.11
N LEU A 63 -7.93 -6.48 -0.39
CA LEU A 63 -7.64 -5.05 -0.54
C LEU A 63 -6.18 -4.73 -0.26
N VAL A 64 -5.62 -5.23 0.84
CA VAL A 64 -4.20 -5.01 1.21
C VAL A 64 -3.29 -5.52 0.09
N ILE A 65 -3.53 -6.72 -0.44
CA ILE A 65 -2.73 -7.30 -1.53
C ILE A 65 -2.90 -6.49 -2.81
N LEU A 66 -4.13 -6.16 -3.20
CA LEU A 66 -4.42 -5.40 -4.41
C LEU A 66 -3.75 -4.02 -4.38
N LEU A 67 -3.91 -3.29 -3.28
CA LEU A 67 -3.33 -1.95 -3.12
C LEU A 67 -1.81 -2.01 -3.04
N SER A 68 -1.24 -2.98 -2.30
CA SER A 68 0.22 -3.17 -2.26
C SER A 68 0.78 -3.48 -3.64
N SER A 69 0.10 -4.32 -4.44
CA SER A 69 0.50 -4.63 -5.81
C SER A 69 0.39 -3.43 -6.74
N ILE A 70 -0.69 -2.64 -6.64
CA ILE A 70 -0.84 -1.40 -7.44
C ILE A 70 0.26 -0.41 -7.08
N ILE A 71 0.53 -0.20 -5.79
CA ILE A 71 1.60 0.69 -5.33
C ILE A 71 2.96 0.16 -5.80
N GLY A 72 3.20 -1.14 -5.67
CA GLY A 72 4.41 -1.79 -6.17
C GLY A 72 4.61 -1.59 -7.66
N PHE A 73 3.58 -1.85 -8.48
CA PHE A 73 3.59 -1.65 -9.92
C PHE A 73 3.77 -0.18 -10.32
N VAL A 74 3.12 0.74 -9.60
CA VAL A 74 3.27 2.17 -9.86
C VAL A 74 4.65 2.66 -9.45
N CYS A 75 5.29 2.13 -8.41
CA CYS A 75 6.63 2.53 -7.99
C CYS A 75 7.76 1.84 -8.78
N PHE A 76 7.54 0.61 -9.26
CA PHE A 76 8.45 -0.17 -10.09
C PHE A 76 7.65 -0.83 -11.23
N PRO A 77 7.38 -0.09 -12.31
CA PRO A 77 6.78 -0.67 -13.50
C PRO A 77 7.70 -1.68 -14.19
#